data_AF-A0A7S3WDS5-F1
#
_entry.id   AF-A0A7S3WDS5-F1
#
_cell.length_a   1.000
_cell.length_b   1.000
_cell.length_c   1.000
_cell.angle_alpha   90.00
_cell.angle_beta   90.00
_cell.angle_gamma   90.00
#
_symmetry.space_group_name_H-M   'P 1'
#
loop_
_entity.id
_entity.type
_entity.pdbx_description
1 polymer ?
#
loop_
_entity_poly.entity_id
_entity_poly.type
_entity_poly.pdbx_seq_one_letter_code
_entity_poly.pdbx_strand_id
1 'polypeptide(L)'
;RVVRSIVALKKKYPDRVTIILGNRDINKMRFTSELSLEQLDDSRLERVPGPYWVPESKRVSPLMFLRGLSVEKFGMSVTDSMTNQQIAASFNTIINRLRWMLKETMGADGELERRRAELALLRGERRISSIEKEASVRNVERSASGSGDGDLGIADVELVASFTDCVREGGFMRELFELGQLAVIIGSTL
;
A
#
# COMPACT_ATOMS: atom_id res chain seq x y z
N ARG A 1 -2.90 7.22 10.07
CA ARG A 1 -3.54 7.98 11.20
C ARG A 1 -4.57 9.02 10.77
N VAL A 2 -4.25 9.93 9.84
CA VAL A 2 -5.15 11.04 9.40
C VAL A 2 -6.55 10.58 8.96
N VAL A 3 -6.64 9.54 8.13
CA VAL A 3 -7.95 9.03 7.64
C VAL A 3 -8.88 8.64 8.79
N ARG A 4 -8.36 7.96 9.83
CA ARG A 4 -9.15 7.60 11.02
C ARG A 4 -9.68 8.83 11.74
N SER A 5 -8.89 9.89 11.84
CA SER A 5 -9.32 11.16 12.43
C SER A 5 -10.42 11.85 11.61
N ILE A 6 -10.32 11.82 10.28
CA ILE A 6 -11.35 12.35 9.37
C ILE A 6 -12.67 11.57 9.52
N VAL A 7 -12.59 10.24 9.51
CA VAL A 7 -13.75 9.35 9.74
C VAL A 7 -14.40 9.64 11.10
N ALA A 8 -13.60 9.74 12.17
CA ALA A 8 -14.11 10.07 13.49
C ALA A 8 -14.79 11.45 13.53
N LEU A 9 -14.24 12.45 12.83
CA LEU A 9 -14.81 13.78 12.75
C LEU A 9 -16.16 13.78 12.02
N LYS A 10 -16.28 13.06 10.91
CA LYS A 10 -17.55 12.88 10.18
C LYS A 10 -18.59 12.16 11.03
N LYS A 11 -18.21 11.10 11.75
CA LYS A 11 -19.11 10.39 12.67
C LYS A 11 -19.60 11.28 13.82
N LYS A 12 -18.73 12.15 14.34
CA LYS A 12 -19.07 13.08 15.43
C LYS A 12 -19.97 14.23 14.98
N TYR A 13 -19.82 14.69 13.74
CA TYR A 13 -20.53 15.85 13.21
C TYR A 13 -21.09 15.57 11.80
N PRO A 14 -22.09 14.68 11.68
CA PRO A 14 -22.56 14.15 10.39
C PRO A 14 -23.05 15.23 9.42
N ASP A 15 -23.70 16.27 9.92
CA ASP A 15 -24.30 17.33 9.08
C ASP A 15 -23.37 18.52 8.83
N ARG A 16 -22.22 18.58 9.50
CA ARG A 16 -21.26 19.70 9.40
C ARG A 16 -19.99 19.33 8.63
N VAL A 17 -19.74 18.04 8.48
CA VAL A 17 -18.53 17.52 7.83
C VAL A 17 -18.99 16.75 6.60
N THR A 18 -18.53 17.17 5.43
CA THR A 18 -18.73 16.44 4.18
C THR A 18 -17.38 15.95 3.69
N ILE A 19 -17.30 14.67 3.36
CA ILE A 19 -16.09 14.05 2.82
C ILE A 19 -16.30 13.90 1.33
N ILE A 20 -15.46 14.54 0.53
CA ILE A 20 -15.41 14.35 -0.92
C ILE A 20 -14.28 13.36 -1.21
N LEU A 21 -14.58 12.28 -1.89
CA LEU A 21 -13.61 11.27 -2.28
C LEU A 21 -12.87 11.75 -3.53
N GLY A 22 -11.55 11.89 -3.41
CA GLY A 22 -10.71 12.20 -4.56
C GLY A 22 -10.43 10.96 -5.40
N ASN A 23 -9.99 11.17 -6.64
CA ASN A 23 -9.55 10.09 -7.54
C ASN A 23 -8.50 9.16 -6.88
N ARG A 24 -7.60 9.73 -6.07
CA ARG A 24 -6.57 8.97 -5.35
C ARG A 24 -7.17 8.06 -4.26
N ASP A 25 -8.25 8.47 -3.62
CA ASP A 25 -8.92 7.64 -2.61
C ASP A 25 -9.63 6.46 -3.30
N ILE A 26 -10.39 6.75 -4.34
CA ILE A 26 -11.14 5.76 -5.15
C ILE A 26 -10.19 4.72 -5.75
N ASN A 27 -9.05 5.15 -6.30
CA ASN A 27 -8.07 4.25 -6.89
C ASN A 27 -7.55 3.18 -5.91
N LYS A 28 -7.56 3.44 -4.59
CA LYS A 28 -7.15 2.44 -3.59
C LYS A 28 -8.12 1.26 -3.47
N MET A 29 -9.38 1.40 -3.90
CA MET A 29 -10.32 0.28 -3.94
C MET A 29 -9.83 -0.87 -4.84
N ARG A 30 -8.99 -0.55 -5.83
CA ARG A 30 -8.42 -1.53 -6.76
C ARG A 30 -7.48 -2.53 -6.08
N PHE A 31 -6.99 -2.25 -4.86
CA PHE A 31 -6.06 -3.15 -4.17
C PHE A 31 -6.66 -4.54 -3.91
N THR A 32 -7.97 -4.65 -3.66
CA THR A 32 -8.59 -5.96 -3.38
C THR A 32 -8.65 -6.87 -4.60
N SER A 33 -8.78 -6.30 -5.80
CA SER A 33 -8.86 -7.06 -7.05
C SER A 33 -7.52 -7.20 -7.75
N GLU A 34 -6.66 -6.17 -7.72
CA GLU A 34 -5.41 -6.14 -8.50
C GLU A 34 -4.19 -6.69 -7.77
N LEU A 35 -4.27 -6.86 -6.45
CA LEU A 35 -3.24 -7.53 -5.65
C LEU A 35 -3.61 -8.98 -5.33
N SER A 36 -4.52 -9.59 -6.09
CA SER A 36 -4.78 -11.03 -5.96
C SER A 36 -3.68 -11.83 -6.67
N LEU A 37 -3.44 -13.07 -6.22
CA LEU A 37 -2.39 -13.91 -6.81
C LEU A 37 -2.68 -14.24 -8.28
N GLU A 38 -3.95 -14.32 -8.66
CA GLU A 38 -4.41 -14.54 -10.04
C GLU A 38 -4.02 -13.38 -10.99
N GLN A 39 -3.74 -12.20 -10.44
CA GLN A 39 -3.27 -11.05 -11.24
C GLN A 39 -1.77 -11.11 -11.53
N LEU A 40 -1.03 -12.02 -10.90
CA LEU A 40 0.39 -12.24 -11.15
C LEU A 40 0.67 -13.16 -12.33
N ASP A 41 -0.34 -13.60 -13.09
CA ASP A 41 -0.12 -14.38 -14.31
C ASP A 41 0.80 -13.61 -15.29
N ASP A 42 1.95 -14.22 -15.59
CA ASP A 42 2.98 -13.69 -16.49
C ASP A 42 2.43 -13.44 -17.89
N SER A 43 1.44 -14.22 -18.34
CA SER A 43 0.81 -14.06 -19.66
C SER A 43 0.12 -12.71 -19.83
N ARG A 44 -0.22 -12.04 -18.72
CA ARG A 44 -0.90 -10.75 -18.69
C ARG A 44 0.06 -9.57 -18.74
N LEU A 45 1.34 -9.75 -18.41
CA LEU A 45 2.34 -8.67 -18.35
C LEU A 45 2.41 -7.87 -19.66
N GLU A 46 2.42 -8.57 -20.79
CA GLU A 46 2.54 -7.97 -22.12
C GLU A 46 1.23 -7.32 -22.59
N ARG A 47 0.09 -7.69 -22.01
CA ARG A 47 -1.24 -7.19 -22.39
C ARG A 47 -1.66 -5.94 -21.64
N VAL A 48 -0.95 -5.57 -20.57
CA VAL A 48 -1.27 -4.38 -19.77
C VAL A 48 -0.45 -3.19 -20.30
N PRO A 49 -1.04 -2.24 -21.04
CA PRO A 49 -0.28 -1.14 -21.64
C PRO A 49 0.18 -0.11 -20.59
N GLY A 50 -0.35 -0.14 -19.38
CA GLY A 50 -0.18 0.88 -18.34
C GLY A 50 -1.38 1.85 -18.25
N PRO A 51 -1.28 2.92 -17.45
CA PRO A 51 -2.40 3.85 -17.19
C PRO A 51 -2.82 4.63 -18.45
N TYR A 52 -4.06 4.41 -18.91
CA TYR A 52 -4.54 4.97 -20.19
C TYR A 52 -4.61 6.51 -20.21
N TRP A 53 -4.74 7.14 -19.05
CA TRP A 53 -4.78 8.59 -18.88
C TRP A 53 -3.40 9.26 -18.94
N VAL A 54 -2.31 8.48 -18.98
CA VAL A 54 -0.96 9.00 -19.20
C VAL A 54 -0.66 8.97 -20.70
N PRO A 55 -0.06 10.03 -21.28
CA PRO A 55 0.40 10.04 -22.67
C PRO A 55 1.25 8.81 -22.98
N GLU A 56 1.04 8.22 -24.16
CA GLU A 56 1.66 6.95 -24.54
C GLU A 56 3.20 6.97 -24.41
N SER A 57 3.83 8.08 -24.79
CA SER A 57 5.29 8.28 -24.69
C SER A 57 5.84 8.29 -23.25
N LYS A 58 4.99 8.44 -22.24
CA LYS A 58 5.36 8.47 -20.81
C LYS A 58 4.77 7.31 -20.02
N ARG A 59 3.98 6.44 -20.66
CA ARG A 59 3.28 5.37 -19.98
C ARG A 59 4.26 4.26 -19.61
N VAL A 60 4.20 3.82 -18.36
CA VAL A 60 5.00 2.69 -17.87
C VAL A 60 4.09 1.49 -17.65
N SER A 61 4.22 0.48 -18.49
CA SER A 61 3.56 -0.81 -18.29
C SER A 61 4.19 -1.58 -17.11
N PRO A 62 3.50 -2.58 -16.54
CA PRO A 62 4.10 -3.41 -15.51
C PRO A 62 5.39 -4.09 -15.99
N LEU A 63 5.42 -4.59 -17.23
CA LEU A 63 6.62 -5.21 -17.79
C LEU A 63 7.80 -4.23 -17.91
N MET A 64 7.54 -3.00 -18.37
CA MET A 64 8.56 -1.95 -18.43
C MET A 64 9.09 -1.61 -17.02
N PHE A 65 8.21 -1.56 -16.03
CA PHE A 65 8.59 -1.34 -14.64
C PHE A 65 9.47 -2.48 -14.10
N LEU A 66 9.11 -3.74 -14.34
CA LEU A 66 9.92 -4.89 -13.93
C LEU A 66 11.28 -4.92 -14.63
N ARG A 67 11.34 -4.55 -15.92
CA ARG A 67 12.60 -4.34 -16.65
C ARG A 67 13.46 -3.27 -15.96
N GLY A 68 12.88 -2.14 -15.57
CA GLY A 68 13.58 -1.11 -14.81
C GLY A 68 14.20 -1.63 -13.51
N LEU A 69 13.46 -2.43 -12.73
CA LEU A 69 13.98 -3.08 -11.52
C LEU A 69 15.11 -4.08 -11.82
N SER A 70 15.01 -4.81 -12.94
CA SER A 70 16.08 -5.71 -13.40
C SER A 70 17.35 -4.94 -13.75
N VAL A 71 17.23 -3.81 -14.46
CA VAL A 71 18.37 -2.93 -14.79
C VAL A 71 19.01 -2.37 -13.52
N GLU A 72 18.22 -1.95 -12.54
CA GLU A 72 18.74 -1.45 -11.26
C GLU A 72 19.52 -2.53 -10.50
N LYS A 73 19.06 -3.78 -10.54
CA LYS A 73 19.68 -4.88 -9.80
C LYS A 73 20.88 -5.52 -10.50
N PHE A 74 20.82 -5.67 -11.82
CA PHE A 74 21.79 -6.47 -12.59
C PHE A 74 22.56 -5.64 -13.64
N GLY A 75 22.15 -4.40 -13.89
CA GLY A 75 22.69 -3.56 -14.95
C GLY A 75 22.07 -3.85 -16.32
N MET A 76 22.14 -2.84 -17.20
CA MET A 76 21.49 -2.84 -18.52
C MET A 76 21.94 -4.01 -19.42
N SER A 77 23.25 -4.28 -19.48
CA SER A 77 23.79 -5.34 -20.35
C SER A 77 23.25 -6.73 -20.02
N VAL A 78 22.99 -7.01 -18.73
CA VAL A 78 22.41 -8.30 -18.32
C VAL A 78 20.93 -8.32 -18.64
N THR A 79 20.19 -7.25 -18.30
CA THR A 79 18.75 -7.19 -18.53
C THR A 79 18.38 -7.29 -20.01
N ASP A 80 19.16 -6.71 -20.92
CA ASP A 80 18.90 -6.79 -22.37
C ASP A 80 19.01 -8.22 -22.92
N SER A 81 19.80 -9.07 -22.25
CA SER A 81 19.91 -10.50 -22.59
C SER A 81 18.81 -11.37 -21.98
N MET A 82 18.02 -10.83 -21.03
CA MET A 82 16.95 -11.57 -20.35
C MET A 82 15.66 -11.56 -21.17
N THR A 83 15.00 -12.71 -21.23
CA THR A 83 13.64 -12.81 -21.77
C THR A 83 12.61 -12.20 -20.82
N ASN A 84 11.43 -11.84 -21.35
CA ASN A 84 10.33 -11.36 -20.50
C ASN A 84 9.95 -12.38 -19.43
N GLN A 85 10.01 -13.68 -19.74
CA GLN A 85 9.74 -14.77 -18.80
C GLN A 85 10.77 -14.83 -17.66
N GLN A 86 12.06 -14.63 -17.96
CA GLN A 86 13.11 -14.58 -16.93
C GLN A 86 12.95 -13.38 -16.00
N ILE A 87 12.57 -12.22 -16.55
CA ILE A 87 12.28 -11.01 -15.77
C ILE A 87 11.03 -11.24 -14.89
N ALA A 88 9.97 -11.80 -15.47
CA ALA A 88 8.74 -12.08 -14.76
C ALA A 88 8.96 -13.06 -13.60
N ALA A 89 9.64 -14.18 -13.84
CA ALA A 89 9.97 -15.16 -12.81
C ALA A 89 10.75 -14.57 -11.62
N SER A 90 11.55 -13.52 -11.86
CA SER A 90 12.41 -12.91 -10.83
C SER A 90 11.77 -11.72 -10.13
N PHE A 91 10.93 -10.94 -10.83
CA PHE A 91 10.47 -9.63 -10.36
C PHE A 91 8.95 -9.47 -10.33
N ASN A 92 8.16 -10.36 -10.96
CA ASN A 92 6.70 -10.30 -10.96
C ASN A 92 6.13 -10.78 -9.61
N THR A 93 6.35 -9.99 -8.57
CA THR A 93 5.87 -10.23 -7.21
C THR A 93 4.75 -9.26 -6.87
N ILE A 94 3.90 -9.65 -5.91
CA ILE A 94 2.80 -8.79 -5.43
C ILE A 94 3.30 -7.44 -4.89
N ILE A 95 4.47 -7.43 -4.24
CA ILE A 95 5.08 -6.20 -3.71
C ILE A 95 5.53 -5.27 -4.84
N ASN A 96 6.10 -5.81 -5.92
CA ASN A 96 6.50 -5.01 -7.08
C ASN A 96 5.28 -4.54 -7.88
N ARG A 97 4.20 -5.33 -7.94
CA ARG A 97 2.91 -4.88 -8.49
C ARG A 97 2.33 -3.72 -7.70
N LEU A 98 2.30 -3.83 -6.37
CA LEU A 98 1.87 -2.74 -5.50
C LEU A 98 2.74 -1.49 -5.70
N ARG A 99 4.06 -1.64 -5.78
CA ARG A 99 4.99 -0.53 -6.04
C ARG A 99 4.70 0.15 -7.38
N TRP A 100 4.53 -0.62 -8.45
CA TRP A 100 4.13 -0.10 -9.75
C TRP A 100 2.80 0.63 -9.70
N MET A 101 1.77 0.05 -9.06
CA MET A 101 0.45 0.70 -8.91
C MET A 101 0.57 2.04 -8.21
N LEU A 102 1.27 2.09 -7.07
CA LEU A 102 1.44 3.30 -6.28
C LEU A 102 2.16 4.39 -7.08
N LYS A 103 3.28 4.04 -7.72
CA LYS A 103 4.09 4.99 -8.49
C LYS A 103 3.40 5.43 -9.78
N GLU A 104 3.12 4.48 -10.67
CA GLU A 104 2.75 4.77 -12.07
C GLU A 104 1.25 5.05 -12.23
N THR A 105 0.38 4.51 -11.36
CA THR A 105 -1.08 4.69 -11.51
C THR A 105 -1.68 5.65 -10.48
N MET A 106 -1.07 5.81 -9.30
CA MET A 106 -1.62 6.62 -8.21
C MET A 106 -0.79 7.87 -7.89
N GLY A 107 0.38 8.05 -8.51
CA GLY A 107 1.30 9.16 -8.25
C GLY A 107 1.78 9.24 -6.80
N ALA A 108 1.85 8.10 -6.12
CA ALA A 108 2.18 7.94 -4.71
C ALA A 108 3.54 7.23 -4.57
N ASP A 109 4.56 7.79 -5.22
CA ASP A 109 5.92 7.23 -5.15
C ASP A 109 6.48 7.31 -3.71
N GLY A 110 7.20 6.26 -3.31
CA GLY A 110 7.73 6.07 -1.95
C GLY A 110 6.69 5.76 -0.86
N GLU A 111 5.41 5.60 -1.21
CA GLU A 111 4.36 5.33 -0.21
C GLU A 111 4.53 3.97 0.49
N LEU A 112 5.12 2.99 -0.22
CA LEU A 112 5.44 1.68 0.34
C LEU A 112 6.41 1.78 1.52
N GLU A 113 7.48 2.54 1.34
CA GLU A 113 8.54 2.75 2.33
C GLU A 113 8.03 3.60 3.51
N ARG A 114 7.22 4.64 3.24
CA ARG A 114 6.53 5.40 4.30
C ARG A 114 5.59 4.52 5.10
N ARG A 115 4.83 3.65 4.45
CA ARG A 115 3.91 2.72 5.12
C ARG A 115 4.67 1.70 5.96
N ARG A 116 5.82 1.20 5.47
CA ARG A 116 6.71 0.33 6.24
C ARG A 116 7.17 1.01 7.54
N ALA A 117 7.61 2.27 7.44
CA ALA A 117 8.01 3.06 8.60
C ALA A 117 6.83 3.30 9.57
N GLU A 118 5.64 3.62 9.06
CA GLU A 118 4.43 3.79 9.91
C GLU A 118 4.10 2.49 10.67
N LEU A 119 4.15 1.34 10.01
CA LEU A 119 3.87 0.04 10.63
C LEU A 119 4.91 -0.31 11.71
N ALA A 120 6.20 -0.02 11.47
CA ALA A 120 7.25 -0.22 12.46
C ALA A 120 7.00 0.63 13.73
N LEU A 121 6.61 1.89 13.57
CA LEU A 121 6.24 2.77 14.69
C LEU A 121 5.02 2.24 15.46
N LEU A 122 3.96 1.84 14.75
CA LEU A 122 2.75 1.29 15.37
C LEU A 122 3.00 -0.05 16.08
N ARG A 123 3.99 -0.83 15.63
CA ARG A 123 4.43 -2.05 16.32
C ARG A 123 5.19 -1.69 17.60
N GLY A 124 6.09 -0.71 17.54
CA GLY A 124 6.81 -0.19 18.70
C GLY A 124 5.87 0.34 19.79
N GLU A 125 4.91 1.21 19.43
CA GLU A 125 3.90 1.75 20.34
C GLU A 125 3.06 0.63 21.00
N ARG A 126 2.65 -0.39 20.23
CA ARG A 126 1.94 -1.56 20.77
C ARG A 126 2.80 -2.35 21.76
N ARG A 127 4.08 -2.54 21.46
CA ARG A 127 5.01 -3.26 22.35
C ARG A 127 5.20 -2.51 23.67
N ILE A 128 5.41 -1.19 23.62
CA ILE A 128 5.55 -0.35 24.82
C ILE A 128 4.28 -0.43 25.68
N SER A 129 3.10 -0.21 25.09
CA SER A 129 1.84 -0.28 25.84
C SER A 129 1.53 -1.67 26.41
N SER A 130 1.93 -2.76 25.75
CA SER A 130 1.85 -4.11 26.32
C SER A 130 2.82 -4.29 27.48
N ILE A 131 4.06 -3.81 27.37
CA ILE A 131 5.04 -3.87 28.47
C ILE A 131 4.57 -3.04 29.66
N GLU A 132 4.00 -1.85 29.46
CA GLU A 132 3.44 -1.02 30.54
C GLU A 132 2.25 -1.69 31.22
N LYS A 133 1.37 -2.36 30.45
CA LYS A 133 0.27 -3.16 31.00
C LYS A 133 0.78 -4.39 31.76
N GLU A 134 1.81 -5.06 31.25
CA GLU A 134 2.40 -6.20 31.94
C GLU A 134 3.19 -5.78 33.18
N ALA A 135 3.88 -4.64 33.16
CA ALA A 135 4.59 -4.08 34.31
C ALA A 135 3.62 -3.59 35.40
N SER A 136 2.47 -3.02 35.02
CA SER A 136 1.42 -2.66 35.98
C SER A 136 0.74 -3.89 36.60
N VAL A 137 0.66 -5.01 35.88
CA VAL A 137 0.20 -6.31 36.39
C VAL A 137 1.29 -7.03 37.22
N ARG A 138 2.57 -6.91 36.83
CA ARG A 138 3.73 -7.56 37.50
C ARG A 138 4.28 -6.81 38.70
N ASN A 139 3.70 -5.68 39.11
CA ASN A 139 3.99 -5.08 40.42
C ASN A 139 3.57 -5.96 41.62
N VAL A 140 3.11 -7.19 41.37
CA VAL A 140 2.93 -8.24 42.40
C VAL A 140 4.13 -9.21 42.47
N GLU A 141 4.96 -9.40 41.44
CA GLU A 141 6.08 -10.35 41.51
C GLU A 141 7.31 -9.90 40.70
N ARG A 142 8.41 -9.63 41.41
CA ARG A 142 9.74 -9.33 40.84
C ARG A 142 10.42 -10.58 40.30
N SER A 143 10.97 -10.49 39.08
CA SER A 143 12.41 -10.64 38.76
C SER A 143 12.65 -11.23 37.36
N ALA A 144 13.80 -10.84 36.80
CA ALA A 144 14.56 -11.45 35.69
C ALA A 144 14.26 -11.00 34.23
N SER A 145 15.19 -10.14 33.77
CA SER A 145 15.94 -10.16 32.51
C SER A 145 15.28 -10.67 31.21
N GLY A 146 15.26 -9.81 30.20
CA GLY A 146 15.04 -10.20 28.81
C GLY A 146 15.62 -9.17 27.84
N SER A 147 16.91 -9.32 27.51
CA SER A 147 17.52 -8.71 26.33
C SER A 147 16.97 -9.38 25.08
N GLY A 148 16.16 -8.65 24.31
CA GLY A 148 15.61 -9.10 23.05
C GLY A 148 15.49 -7.92 22.10
N ASP A 149 16.64 -7.55 21.54
CA ASP A 149 16.75 -6.64 20.39
C ASP A 149 16.07 -7.32 19.21
N GLY A 150 14.78 -7.02 19.08
CA GLY A 150 13.88 -7.66 18.14
C GLY A 150 13.86 -6.85 16.86
N ASP A 151 14.41 -7.43 15.80
CA ASP A 151 14.33 -6.94 14.43
C ASP A 151 12.94 -6.34 14.14
N LEU A 152 12.90 -5.02 14.01
CA LEU A 152 11.66 -4.24 13.76
C LEU A 152 11.23 -4.34 12.29
N GLY A 153 11.84 -5.23 11.50
CA GLY A 153 11.49 -5.50 10.11
C GLY A 153 9.99 -5.78 9.95
N ILE A 154 9.33 -4.91 9.18
CA ILE A 154 8.01 -5.19 8.63
C ILE A 154 8.22 -6.00 7.35
N ALA A 155 7.69 -7.22 7.32
CA ALA A 155 7.81 -8.10 6.17
C ALA A 155 6.94 -7.61 5.00
N ASP A 156 7.33 -7.93 3.77
CA ASP A 156 6.61 -7.49 2.57
C ASP A 156 5.16 -8.01 2.53
N VAL A 157 4.93 -9.23 3.03
CA VAL A 157 3.59 -9.81 3.15
C VAL A 157 2.68 -8.99 4.06
N GLU A 158 3.20 -8.54 5.20
CA GLU A 158 2.46 -7.70 6.15
C GLU A 158 2.24 -6.30 5.57
N LEU A 159 3.23 -5.77 4.88
CA LEU A 159 3.15 -4.48 4.23
C LEU A 159 2.03 -4.47 3.18
N VAL A 160 2.01 -5.47 2.29
CA VAL A 160 0.96 -5.64 1.27
C VAL A 160 -0.41 -5.85 1.91
N ALA A 161 -0.50 -6.72 2.91
CA ALA A 161 -1.74 -6.93 3.65
C ALA A 161 -2.28 -5.61 4.23
N SER A 162 -1.40 -4.73 4.71
CA SER A 162 -1.81 -3.43 5.26
C SER A 162 -2.51 -2.51 4.24
N PHE A 163 -2.21 -2.65 2.94
CA PHE A 163 -2.88 -1.91 1.87
C PHE A 163 -4.22 -2.56 1.49
N THR A 164 -4.30 -3.89 1.44
CA THR A 164 -5.56 -4.59 1.14
C THR A 164 -6.55 -4.50 2.30
N ASP A 165 -6.09 -4.67 3.54
CA ASP A 165 -6.95 -4.74 4.72
C ASP A 165 -7.54 -3.38 5.07
N CYS A 166 -6.88 -2.27 4.70
CA CYS A 166 -7.45 -0.96 4.95
C CYS A 166 -8.70 -0.67 4.12
N VAL A 167 -8.88 -1.32 2.96
CA VAL A 167 -10.02 -1.15 2.05
C VAL A 167 -11.06 -2.29 2.13
N ARG A 168 -10.77 -3.35 2.90
CA ARG A 168 -11.72 -4.42 3.24
C ARG A 168 -12.69 -3.98 4.33
N GLU A 169 -13.72 -4.79 4.57
CA GLU A 169 -14.65 -4.60 5.68
C GLU A 169 -13.89 -4.49 7.02
N GLY A 170 -14.26 -3.52 7.86
CA GLY A 170 -13.54 -3.17 9.09
C GLY A 170 -12.25 -2.34 8.87
N GLY A 171 -11.86 -2.11 7.61
CA GLY A 171 -10.74 -1.26 7.24
C GLY A 171 -11.05 0.23 7.30
N PHE A 172 -10.07 1.05 7.69
CA PHE A 172 -10.29 2.49 7.85
C PHE A 172 -10.55 3.25 6.54
N MET A 173 -10.02 2.78 5.41
CA MET A 173 -10.34 3.34 4.10
C MET A 173 -11.74 2.91 3.66
N ARG A 174 -12.16 1.70 4.01
CA ARG A 174 -13.53 1.24 3.75
C ARG A 174 -14.56 2.13 4.43
N GLU A 175 -14.35 2.45 5.71
CA GLU A 175 -15.19 3.42 6.42
C GLU A 175 -15.18 4.81 5.77
N LEU A 176 -14.01 5.26 5.26
CA LEU A 176 -13.93 6.52 4.52
C LEU A 176 -14.80 6.48 3.25
N PHE A 177 -14.80 5.37 2.52
CA PHE A 177 -15.61 5.21 1.31
C PHE A 177 -17.11 5.17 1.62
N GLU A 178 -17.52 4.53 2.72
CA GLU A 178 -18.92 4.46 3.14
C GLU A 178 -19.48 5.82 3.58
N LEU A 179 -18.63 6.68 4.15
CA LEU A 179 -19.01 8.01 4.62
C LEU A 179 -18.77 9.12 3.58
N GLY A 180 -18.00 8.81 2.54
CA GLY A 180 -17.57 9.75 1.51
C GLY A 180 -18.57 9.88 0.37
N GLN A 181 -18.52 11.01 -0.31
CA GLN A 181 -19.32 11.31 -1.48
C GLN A 181 -18.42 11.46 -2.71
N LEU A 182 -18.91 10.97 -3.85
CA LEU A 182 -18.32 11.28 -5.15
C LEU A 182 -18.82 12.64 -5.61
N ALA A 183 -17.89 13.50 -6.03
CA ALA A 183 -18.22 14.74 -6.73
C ALA A 183 -17.75 14.62 -8.17
N VAL A 184 -18.56 15.12 -9.11
CA VAL A 184 -18.24 15.10 -10.54
C VAL A 184 -18.47 16.50 -11.09
N ILE A 185 -17.48 17.03 -11.80
CA ILE A 185 -17.65 18.30 -12.51
C ILE A 185 -18.37 18.04 -13.81
N ILE A 186 -19.55 18.63 -13.99
CA ILE A 186 -20.33 18.60 -15.22
C ILE A 186 -20.27 19.99 -15.86
N GLY A 187 -19.52 20.10 -16.96
CA GLY A 187 -19.23 21.38 -17.60
C GLY A 187 -18.31 22.23 -16.72
N SER A 188 -18.83 23.36 -16.21
CA SER A 188 -18.13 24.27 -15.28
C SER A 188 -18.68 24.24 -13.86
N THR A 189 -19.56 23.27 -13.55
CA THR A 189 -20.24 23.16 -12.25
C THR A 189 -19.82 21.87 -11.55
N LEU A 190 -19.51 21.96 -10.25
CA LEU A 190 -19.21 20.83 -9.37
C LEU A 190 -20.51 20.16 -8.86
#